data_AF-A0A9W6EVM6-F1
#
_entry.id   AF-A0A9W6EVM6-F1
#
_cell.length_a   1.000
_cell.length_b   1.000
_cell.length_c   1.000
_cell.angle_alpha   90.00
_cell.angle_beta   90.00
_cell.angle_gamma   90.00
#
_symmetry.space_group_name_H-M   'P 1'
#
loop_
_entity.id
_entity.type
_entity.pdbx_description
1 polymer ?
#
loop_
_entity_poly.entity_id
_entity_poly.type
_entity_poly.pdbx_seq_one_letter_code
_entity_poly.pdbx_strand_id
1 'polypeptide(L)'
;MSNKHYIPYPVLENFCRHSSVEELSNNKAKKLFTYANALYVITGYASSGVSGYLWATACKVVPLKQYKGTLKPLNYNQSNIEVNEGLRDRGYAAQLFTYGTEHYVTLGTDTIFYPTPEGTQTSMF
;
A
#
# COMPACT_ATOMS: atom_id res chain seq x y z
N MET A 1 -13.64 -6.90 -0.29
CA MET A 1 -14.02 -5.87 0.70
C MET A 1 -12.73 -5.21 1.18
N SER A 2 -12.61 -3.89 1.07
CA SER A 2 -11.43 -3.17 1.54
C SER A 2 -11.51 -3.01 3.06
N ASN A 3 -10.45 -3.40 3.78
CA ASN A 3 -10.40 -3.27 5.23
C ASN A 3 -10.14 -1.80 5.59
N LYS A 4 -11.05 -1.18 6.34
CA LYS A 4 -10.92 0.20 6.79
C LYS A 4 -10.30 0.24 8.19
N HIS A 5 -9.30 1.09 8.37
CA HIS A 5 -8.62 1.31 9.63
C HIS A 5 -8.57 2.80 9.95
N TYR A 6 -8.69 3.12 11.23
CA TYR A 6 -8.59 4.49 11.73
C TYR A 6 -7.29 4.63 12.51
N ILE A 7 -6.47 5.61 12.15
CA ILE A 7 -5.17 5.86 12.77
C ILE A 7 -5.01 7.35 13.08
N PRO A 8 -4.12 7.73 14.03
CA PRO A 8 -3.91 9.13 14.36
C PRO A 8 -3.54 9.97 13.13
N TYR A 9 -4.11 11.17 13.02
CA TYR A 9 -3.90 12.08 11.89
C TYR A 9 -2.40 12.30 11.56
N PRO A 10 -1.51 12.58 12.54
CA PRO A 10 -0.09 12.80 12.23
C PRO A 10 0.59 11.57 11.61
N VAL A 11 0.15 10.36 11.98
CA VAL A 11 0.68 9.10 11.43
C VAL A 11 0.22 8.94 9.99
N LEU A 12 -1.05 9.18 9.70
CA LEU A 12 -1.59 9.12 8.35
C LEU A 12 -0.96 10.18 7.44
N GLU A 13 -0.79 11.40 7.94
CA GLU A 13 -0.13 12.48 7.20
C GLU A 13 1.31 12.08 6.84
N ASN A 14 2.05 11.51 7.80
CA ASN A 14 3.40 10.99 7.55
C ASN A 14 3.40 9.88 6.48
N PHE A 15 2.42 8.98 6.48
CA PHE A 15 2.28 7.96 5.45
C PHE A 15 2.04 8.57 4.07
N CYS A 16 1.13 9.53 3.94
CA CYS A 16 0.85 10.21 2.67
C CYS A 16 2.08 10.96 2.12
N ARG A 17 2.84 11.65 2.97
CA ARG A 17 4.08 12.36 2.58
C ARG A 17 5.18 11.40 2.06
N HIS A 18 5.15 10.14 2.51
CA HIS A 18 6.08 9.10 2.10
C HIS A 18 5.42 8.03 1.22
N SER A 19 4.34 8.41 0.54
CA SER A 19 3.68 7.56 -0.44
C SER A 19 4.67 7.01 -1.47
N SER A 20 4.45 5.78 -1.90
CA SER A 20 5.27 5.10 -2.92
C SER A 20 4.53 4.94 -4.25
N VAL A 21 3.42 5.65 -4.45
CA VAL A 21 2.55 5.49 -5.64
C VAL A 21 3.34 5.65 -6.94
N GLU A 22 4.14 6.71 -7.04
CA GLU A 22 4.95 6.98 -8.22
C GLU A 22 6.12 5.99 -8.32
N GLU A 23 6.81 5.74 -7.21
CA GLU A 23 7.96 4.84 -7.14
C GLU A 23 7.61 3.40 -7.53
N LEU A 24 6.38 2.96 -7.22
CA LEU A 24 5.90 1.63 -7.57
C LEU A 24 5.81 1.42 -9.09
N SER A 25 5.53 2.48 -9.87
CA SER A 25 5.59 2.41 -11.33
C SER A 25 7.03 2.24 -11.85
N ASN A 26 8.01 2.68 -11.05
CA ASN A 26 9.45 2.49 -11.27
C ASN A 26 10.00 1.22 -10.60
N ASN A 27 9.13 0.30 -10.16
CA ASN A 27 9.48 -0.97 -9.50
C ASN A 27 10.27 -0.78 -8.19
N LYS A 28 10.02 0.32 -7.46
CA LYS A 28 10.65 0.62 -6.18
C LYS A 28 9.59 1.05 -5.16
N ALA A 29 9.97 1.06 -3.89
CA ALA A 29 9.20 1.75 -2.86
C ALA A 29 10.05 2.83 -2.20
N LYS A 30 9.41 3.95 -1.85
CA LYS A 30 10.03 5.03 -1.08
C LYS A 30 10.13 4.64 0.40
N LYS A 31 9.06 4.05 0.92
CA LYS A 31 8.96 3.65 2.33
C LYS A 31 8.01 2.49 2.51
N LEU A 32 8.39 1.58 3.39
CA LEU A 32 7.51 0.57 3.95
C LEU A 32 7.17 0.97 5.39
N PHE A 33 5.96 0.65 5.84
CA PHE A 33 5.54 0.90 7.21
C PHE A 33 4.90 -0.34 7.83
N THR A 34 5.03 -0.48 9.14
CA THR A 34 4.46 -1.59 9.90
C THR A 34 3.16 -1.15 10.55
N TYR A 35 2.10 -1.94 10.41
CA TYR A 35 0.84 -1.76 11.10
C TYR A 35 0.26 -3.12 11.48
N ALA A 36 -0.18 -3.28 12.74
CA ALA A 36 -0.72 -4.55 13.23
C ALA A 36 0.14 -5.78 12.87
N ASN A 37 1.46 -5.70 13.10
CA ASN A 37 2.45 -6.75 12.82
C ASN A 37 2.57 -7.19 11.35
N ALA A 38 2.08 -6.38 10.41
CA ALA A 38 2.28 -6.60 8.98
C ALA A 38 2.95 -5.38 8.33
N LEU A 39 3.73 -5.64 7.27
CA LEU A 39 4.40 -4.62 6.48
C LEU A 39 3.50 -4.18 5.33
N TYR A 40 3.48 -2.88 5.05
CA TYR A 40 2.64 -2.27 4.02
C TYR A 40 3.43 -1.28 3.17
N VAL A 41 2.93 -1.09 1.94
CA VAL A 41 3.34 -0.01 1.03
C VAL A 41 2.11 0.80 0.64
N ILE A 42 2.24 2.13 0.62
CA ILE A 42 1.16 3.01 0.18
C ILE A 42 1.00 2.90 -1.34
N THR A 43 -0.22 2.57 -1.78
CA THR A 43 -0.63 2.37 -3.18
C THR A 43 -1.54 3.48 -3.70
N GLY A 44 -1.98 4.39 -2.83
CA GLY A 44 -2.79 5.54 -3.19
C GLY A 44 -3.05 6.43 -1.98
N TYR A 45 -3.37 7.69 -2.20
CA TYR A 45 -3.79 8.59 -1.13
C TYR A 45 -4.53 9.78 -1.71
N ALA A 46 -5.31 10.46 -0.87
CA ALA A 46 -5.79 11.81 -1.14
C ALA A 46 -5.61 12.67 0.11
N SER A 47 -5.25 13.93 -0.11
CA SER A 47 -5.15 14.95 0.93
C SER A 47 -5.73 16.25 0.40
N SER A 48 -6.63 16.87 1.15
CA SER A 48 -7.16 18.19 0.87
C SER A 48 -7.03 19.07 2.12
N GLY A 49 -6.12 20.04 2.07
CA GLY A 49 -5.91 20.98 3.17
C GLY A 49 -7.14 21.87 3.47
N VAL A 50 -8.05 22.04 2.50
CA VAL A 50 -9.23 22.93 2.64
C VAL A 50 -10.44 22.18 3.22
N SER A 51 -10.61 20.90 2.89
CA SER A 51 -11.78 20.11 3.30
C SER A 51 -11.50 19.12 4.44
N GLY A 52 -10.26 19.05 4.92
CA GLY A 52 -9.85 18.11 5.98
C GLY A 52 -9.86 16.64 5.54
N TYR A 53 -10.08 16.36 4.26
CA TYR A 53 -10.08 15.00 3.72
C TYR A 53 -8.65 14.47 3.64
N LEU A 54 -8.36 13.42 4.40
CA LEU A 54 -7.12 12.67 4.35
C LEU A 54 -7.43 11.18 4.36
N TRP A 55 -6.89 10.43 3.42
CA TRP A 55 -6.92 8.97 3.45
C TRP A 55 -5.75 8.41 2.64
N ALA A 56 -5.37 7.17 2.95
CA ALA A 56 -4.39 6.42 2.17
C ALA A 56 -4.85 4.98 1.94
N THR A 57 -4.60 4.43 0.75
CA THR A 57 -4.70 3.01 0.46
C THR A 57 -3.30 2.40 0.53
N ALA A 58 -3.22 1.19 1.08
CA ALA A 58 -1.98 0.44 1.18
C ALA A 58 -2.20 -1.04 0.92
N CYS A 59 -1.22 -1.68 0.30
CA CYS A 59 -1.17 -3.12 0.17
C CYS A 59 -0.24 -3.71 1.23
N LYS A 60 -0.64 -4.85 1.82
CA LYS A 60 0.31 -5.70 2.56
C LYS A 60 1.40 -6.17 1.62
N VAL A 61 2.62 -6.25 2.13
CA VAL A 61 3.79 -6.72 1.39
C VAL A 61 4.54 -7.77 2.17
N VAL A 62 5.18 -8.68 1.45
CA VAL A 62 6.09 -9.68 2.01
C VAL A 62 7.37 -9.72 1.18
N PRO A 63 8.51 -10.12 1.77
CA PRO A 63 9.70 -10.43 0.99
C PRO A 63 9.36 -11.49 -0.07
N LEU A 64 9.92 -11.37 -1.27
CA LEU A 64 9.66 -12.30 -2.39
C LEU A 64 9.89 -13.77 -1.98
N LYS A 65 10.92 -14.04 -1.17
CA LYS A 65 11.24 -15.38 -0.64
C LYS A 65 10.14 -15.99 0.24
N GLN A 66 9.25 -15.16 0.79
CA GLN A 66 8.15 -15.58 1.68
C GLN A 66 6.80 -15.57 0.96
N TYR A 67 6.74 -15.12 -0.30
CA TYR A 67 5.51 -15.06 -1.06
C TYR A 67 5.00 -16.46 -1.43
N LYS A 68 3.74 -16.75 -1.09
CA LYS A 68 3.06 -18.04 -1.34
C LYS A 68 1.77 -17.91 -2.16
N GLY A 69 1.57 -16.76 -2.82
CA GLY A 69 0.37 -16.53 -3.61
C GLY A 69 0.41 -17.27 -4.96
N THR A 70 -0.75 -17.42 -5.59
CA THR A 70 -0.92 -18.14 -6.86
C THR A 70 -0.51 -17.32 -8.08
N LEU A 71 -0.64 -15.99 -7.99
CA LEU A 71 -0.23 -15.09 -9.07
C LEU A 71 1.28 -15.01 -9.16
N LYS A 72 1.81 -15.06 -10.39
CA LYS A 72 3.22 -14.79 -10.68
C LYS A 72 3.56 -13.35 -10.27
N PRO A 73 4.57 -13.14 -9.40
CA PRO A 73 5.06 -11.80 -9.10
C PRO A 73 5.63 -11.13 -10.35
N LEU A 74 5.12 -9.95 -10.68
CA LEU A 74 5.54 -9.20 -11.87
C LEU A 74 5.84 -7.76 -11.52
N ASN A 75 6.83 -7.19 -12.20
CA ASN A 75 7.08 -5.76 -12.12
C ASN A 75 5.95 -4.98 -12.82
N TYR A 76 5.92 -3.65 -12.65
CA TYR A 76 4.85 -2.80 -13.16
C TYR A 76 4.63 -2.95 -14.68
N ASN A 77 5.71 -2.94 -15.47
CA ASN A 77 5.62 -3.06 -16.93
C ASN A 77 5.07 -4.41 -17.36
N GLN A 78 5.55 -5.50 -16.75
CA GLN A 78 5.08 -6.86 -17.02
C GLN A 78 3.61 -7.03 -16.63
N SER A 79 3.21 -6.50 -15.48
CA SER A 79 1.82 -6.50 -15.04
C SER A 79 0.92 -5.76 -16.04
N ASN A 80 1.35 -4.59 -16.53
CA ASN A 80 0.57 -3.83 -17.50
C ASN A 80 0.41 -4.56 -18.84
N ILE A 81 1.43 -5.29 -19.30
CA ILE A 81 1.35 -6.14 -20.50
C ILE A 81 0.28 -7.22 -20.31
N GLU A 82 0.37 -8.03 -19.23
CA GLU A 82 -0.61 -9.09 -18.97
C GLU A 82 -2.02 -8.56 -18.78
N VAL A 83 -2.19 -7.38 -18.18
CA VAL A 83 -3.49 -6.71 -18.05
C VAL A 83 -4.07 -6.34 -19.41
N ASN A 84 -3.26 -5.76 -20.30
CA ASN A 84 -3.73 -5.39 -21.64
C ASN A 84 -4.04 -6.60 -22.53
N GLU A 85 -3.36 -7.73 -22.29
CA GLU A 85 -3.63 -9.00 -22.94
C GLU A 85 -4.82 -9.77 -22.32
N GLY A 86 -5.40 -9.26 -21.23
CA GLY A 86 -6.52 -9.90 -20.52
C GLY A 86 -6.12 -11.15 -19.72
N LEU A 87 -4.82 -11.34 -19.47
CA LEU A 87 -4.27 -12.45 -18.69
C LEU A 87 -4.27 -12.18 -17.18
N ARG A 88 -4.48 -10.93 -16.79
CA ARG A 88 -4.43 -10.48 -15.39
C ARG A 88 -5.42 -9.35 -15.13
N ASP A 89 -6.01 -9.34 -13.95
CA ASP A 89 -6.79 -8.20 -13.48
C ASP A 89 -5.91 -6.98 -13.18
N ARG A 90 -6.42 -5.79 -13.46
CA ARG A 90 -5.75 -4.54 -13.09
C ARG A 90 -5.69 -4.39 -11.57
N GLY A 91 -4.51 -4.04 -11.06
CA GLY A 91 -4.32 -3.67 -9.67
C GLY A 91 -2.92 -3.99 -9.17
N TYR A 92 -2.76 -3.96 -7.85
CA TYR A 92 -1.49 -4.21 -7.17
C TYR A 92 -1.34 -5.68 -6.74
N ALA A 93 -2.09 -6.64 -7.28
CA ALA A 93 -1.97 -8.04 -6.85
C ALA A 93 -0.69 -8.68 -7.41
N ALA A 94 0.19 -9.13 -6.50
CA ALA A 94 1.49 -9.70 -6.81
C ALA A 94 2.37 -8.79 -7.68
N GLN A 95 2.36 -7.49 -7.38
CA GLN A 95 3.31 -6.54 -7.94
C GLN A 95 4.66 -6.68 -7.21
N LEU A 96 5.71 -6.87 -8.00
CA LEU A 96 7.10 -7.00 -7.59
C LEU A 96 7.79 -5.64 -7.61
N PHE A 97 8.44 -5.28 -6.51
CA PHE A 97 9.22 -4.05 -6.40
C PHE A 97 10.42 -4.25 -5.47
N THR A 98 11.36 -3.30 -5.50
CA THR A 98 12.57 -3.32 -4.68
C THR A 98 12.51 -2.26 -3.58
N TYR A 99 12.94 -2.62 -2.36
CA TYR A 99 13.15 -1.68 -1.26
C TYR A 99 14.50 -1.98 -0.59
N GLY A 100 15.42 -1.03 -0.67
CA GLY A 100 16.83 -1.29 -0.34
C GLY A 100 17.44 -2.30 -1.31
N THR A 101 18.02 -3.38 -0.79
CA THR A 101 18.60 -4.48 -1.57
C THR A 101 17.65 -5.67 -1.73
N GLU A 102 16.46 -5.61 -1.13
CA GLU A 102 15.53 -6.73 -1.07
C GLU A 102 14.33 -6.53 -2.01
N HIS A 103 13.78 -7.65 -2.48
CA HIS A 103 12.59 -7.68 -3.31
C HIS A 103 11.35 -8.03 -2.50
N TYR A 104 10.25 -7.32 -2.78
CA TYR A 104 8.98 -7.46 -2.09
C TYR A 104 7.84 -7.66 -3.08
N VAL A 105 6.78 -8.30 -2.61
CA VAL A 105 5.57 -8.59 -3.37
C VAL A 105 4.35 -8.12 -2.60
N THR A 106 3.47 -7.38 -3.25
CA THR A 106 2.17 -6.98 -2.72
C THR A 106 1.16 -8.14 -2.72
N LEU A 107 0.34 -8.24 -1.68
CA LEU A 107 -0.64 -9.34 -1.52
C LEU A 107 -2.05 -9.02 -2.10
N GLY A 108 -2.21 -7.90 -2.81
CA GLY A 108 -3.39 -7.58 -3.62
C GLY A 108 -4.66 -7.12 -2.90
N THR A 109 -4.70 -7.16 -1.56
CA THR A 109 -5.82 -6.57 -0.81
C THR A 109 -5.45 -5.18 -0.33
N ASP A 110 -6.12 -4.16 -0.89
CA ASP A 110 -5.98 -2.79 -0.42
C ASP A 110 -6.67 -2.60 0.94
N THR A 111 -5.90 -2.00 1.83
CA THR A 111 -6.31 -1.56 3.16
C THR A 111 -6.41 -0.04 3.14
N ILE A 112 -7.52 0.52 3.60
CA ILE A 112 -7.76 1.96 3.60
C ILE A 112 -7.55 2.49 5.01
N PHE A 113 -6.73 3.52 5.14
CA PHE A 113 -6.46 4.23 6.38
C PHE A 113 -7.14 5.60 6.34
N TYR A 114 -7.93 5.87 7.38
CA TYR A 114 -8.58 7.15 7.66
C TYR A 114 -8.04 7.75 8.95
N PRO A 115 -8.11 9.08 9.13
CA PRO A 115 -7.81 9.68 10.41
C PRO A 115 -8.85 9.25 11.44
N THR A 116 -8.40 8.95 12.66
CA THR A 116 -9.30 8.77 13.80
C THR A 116 -10.16 10.03 13.95
N PRO A 117 -11.50 9.91 14.04
CA PRO A 117 -12.37 11.06 14.26
C PRO A 117 -12.02 11.77 15.57
N GLU A 118 -12.03 13.10 15.56
CA GLU A 118 -11.84 13.91 16.76
C GLU A 118 -12.89 13.52 17.83
N GLY A 119 -12.44 13.35 19.08
CA GLY A 119 -13.29 12.88 20.19
C GLY A 119 -13.33 11.37 20.40
N THR A 120 -12.69 10.57 19.55
CA THR A 120 -12.54 9.12 19.79
C THR A 120 -11.40 8.87 20.76
N GLN A 121 -11.70 8.49 22.01
CA GLN A 121 -10.69 8.11 23.00
C GLN A 121 -10.04 6.79 22.55
N THR A 122 -8.82 6.86 22.00
CA THR A 122 -8.01 5.66 21.82
C THR A 122 -7.58 5.18 23.20
N SER A 123 -8.16 4.08 23.66
CA SER A 123 -7.71 3.37 24.87
C SER A 123 -6.21 3.14 24.78
N MET A 124 -5.47 3.74 25.72
CA MET A 124 -4.03 3.54 25.85
C MET A 124 -3.75 2.07 26.14
N PHE A 125 -2.87 1.46 25.35
CA PHE A 125 -2.20 0.20 25.67
C PHE A 125 -0.71 0.47 25.82
#